data_AF-X0UAE6-F1
#
_entry.id   AF-X0UAE6-F1
#
_cell.length_a   1.000
_cell.length_b   1.000
_cell.length_c   1.000
_cell.angle_alpha   90.00
_cell.angle_beta   90.00
_cell.angle_gamma   90.00
#
_symmetry.space_group_name_H-M   'P 1'
#
loop_
_entity.id
_entity.type
_entity.pdbx_description
1 polymer ?
#
loop_
_entity_poly.entity_id
_entity_poly.type
_entity_poly.pdbx_seq_one_letter_code
_entity_poly.pdbx_strand_id
1 'polypeptide(L)'
;MDFKKIKKFCKSLLIILFTILLIFISSGCKAKAEEGEVYTVEKGDMEVKISTEGKVVPREYTKISFKSLGEILSIAEEGELFKKGEVIAKLDEKDFKDQLELAKTTLDLAEKELEMAELT
;
A
#
# COMPACT_ATOMS: atom_id res chain seq x y z
N MET A 1 8.18 47.66 90.64
CA MET A 1 7.91 47.00 89.34
C MET A 1 8.57 45.63 89.30
N ASP A 2 7.82 44.69 88.73
CA ASP A 2 7.93 43.23 88.79
C ASP A 2 9.20 42.59 88.19
N PHE A 3 10.18 42.17 89.00
CA PHE A 3 11.36 41.41 88.49
C PHE A 3 11.16 39.88 88.45
N LYS A 4 10.34 39.31 89.34
CA LYS A 4 10.07 37.86 89.37
C LYS A 4 9.14 37.41 88.24
N LYS A 5 8.15 38.23 87.85
CA LYS A 5 7.28 37.94 86.69
C LYS A 5 8.03 38.07 85.37
N ILE A 6 8.91 39.07 85.20
CA ILE A 6 9.73 39.24 83.98
C ILE A 6 10.68 38.05 83.76
N LYS A 7 11.30 37.49 84.81
CA LYS A 7 12.17 36.31 84.68
C LYS A 7 11.39 35.02 84.37
N LYS A 8 10.16 34.88 84.86
CA LYS A 8 9.22 33.80 84.47
C LYS A 8 8.68 33.99 83.05
N PHE A 9 8.38 35.23 82.65
CA PHE A 9 7.92 35.57 81.29
C PHE A 9 9.03 35.35 80.26
N CYS A 10 10.27 35.76 80.54
CA CYS A 10 11.43 35.48 79.68
C CYS A 10 11.73 33.98 79.57
N LYS A 11 11.68 33.22 80.68
CA LYS A 11 11.82 31.75 80.61
C LYS A 11 10.69 31.11 79.80
N SER A 12 9.45 31.57 79.98
CA SER A 12 8.30 31.08 79.22
C SER A 12 8.41 31.43 77.72
N LEU A 13 8.86 32.64 77.39
CA LEU A 13 9.05 33.10 76.01
C LEU A 13 10.20 32.35 75.31
N LEU A 14 11.27 32.04 76.05
CA LEU A 14 12.41 31.26 75.54
C LEU A 14 12.03 29.80 75.30
N ILE A 15 11.20 29.20 76.17
CA ILE A 15 10.63 27.86 75.96
C ILE A 15 9.73 27.83 74.73
N ILE A 16 8.87 28.84 74.54
CA ILE A 16 7.98 28.94 73.37
C ILE A 16 8.80 29.12 72.08
N LEU A 17 9.87 29.91 72.11
CA LEU A 17 10.74 30.10 70.95
C LEU A 17 11.50 28.80 70.61
N PHE A 18 11.94 28.06 71.64
CA PHE A 18 12.63 26.79 71.46
C PHE A 18 11.69 25.67 70.94
N THR A 19 10.43 25.66 71.37
CA THR A 19 9.43 24.73 70.83
C THR A 19 9.06 25.07 69.39
N ILE A 20 8.94 26.36 69.03
CA ILE A 20 8.73 26.78 67.64
C ILE A 20 9.92 26.39 66.74
N LEU A 21 11.14 26.53 67.24
CA LEU A 21 12.35 26.12 66.52
C LEU A 21 12.41 24.59 66.31
N LEU A 22 12.01 23.80 67.31
CA LEU A 22 11.90 22.34 67.21
C LEU A 22 10.84 21.88 66.19
N ILE A 23 9.72 22.61 66.11
CA ILE A 23 8.66 22.33 65.14
C ILE A 23 9.14 22.62 63.70
N PHE A 24 9.90 23.70 63.49
CA PHE A 24 10.45 24.05 62.17
C PHE A 24 11.50 23.04 61.66
N ILE A 25 12.31 22.45 62.54
CA ILE A 25 13.31 21.44 62.16
C ILE A 25 12.64 20.11 61.75
N SER A 26 11.43 19.84 62.22
CA SER A 26 10.70 18.58 61.94
C SER A 26 9.91 18.61 60.63
N SER A 27 9.77 19.76 59.97
CA SER A 27 9.14 19.88 58.63
C SER A 27 10.12 19.62 57.48
N GLY A 28 11.08 18.71 57.69
CA GLY A 28 11.93 18.18 56.63
C GLY A 28 11.10 17.35 55.67
N CYS A 29 10.86 17.91 54.48
CA CYS A 29 10.14 17.26 53.38
C CYS A 29 10.87 15.97 52.97
N LYS A 30 10.32 14.81 53.35
CA LYS A 30 10.72 13.52 52.78
C LYS A 30 9.85 13.27 51.54
N ALA A 31 10.38 13.62 50.37
CA ALA A 31 9.79 13.21 49.10
C ALA A 31 9.86 11.67 49.03
N LYS A 32 8.70 11.04 49.04
CA LYS A 32 8.54 9.60 48.86
C LYS A 32 8.72 9.32 47.36
N ALA A 33 9.92 8.91 46.98
CA ALA A 33 10.18 8.42 45.64
C ALA A 33 9.48 7.07 45.48
N GLU A 34 8.60 6.94 44.50
CA GLU A 34 8.03 5.65 44.12
C GLU A 34 9.16 4.78 43.55
N GLU A 35 9.44 3.66 44.21
CA GLU A 35 10.37 2.65 43.71
C GLU A 35 9.72 1.96 42.52
N GLY A 36 10.13 2.35 41.31
CA GLY A 36 9.78 1.65 40.08
C GLY A 36 10.57 0.35 39.96
N GLU A 37 9.96 -0.68 39.37
CA GLU A 37 10.64 -1.92 39.03
C GLU A 37 11.68 -1.67 37.93
N VAL A 38 12.93 -2.05 38.17
CA VAL A 38 14.03 -1.88 37.22
C VAL A 38 14.41 -3.24 36.65
N TYR A 39 14.40 -3.34 35.32
CA TYR A 39 14.80 -4.55 34.59
C TYR A 39 16.14 -4.31 33.90
N THR A 40 17.04 -5.29 33.99
CA THR A 40 18.30 -5.29 33.24
C THR A 40 18.02 -5.80 31.83
N VAL A 41 18.33 -4.98 30.82
CA VAL A 41 18.20 -5.34 29.41
C VAL A 41 19.57 -5.50 28.77
N GLU A 42 19.70 -6.48 27.89
CA GLU A 42 20.89 -6.70 27.09
C GLU A 42 20.68 -6.19 25.67
N LYS A 43 21.76 -5.70 25.02
CA LYS A 43 21.69 -5.32 23.61
C LYS A 43 21.65 -6.59 22.77
N GLY A 44 20.59 -6.74 21.98
CA GLY A 44 20.45 -7.79 20.98
C GLY A 44 20.06 -7.19 19.64
N ASP A 45 20.40 -7.91 18.57
CA ASP A 45 19.96 -7.55 17.22
C ASP A 45 18.47 -7.90 17.07
N MET A 46 17.70 -6.95 16.55
CA MET A 46 16.27 -7.13 16.30
C MET A 46 15.99 -7.05 14.81
N GLU A 47 15.50 -8.14 14.22
CA GLU A 47 15.00 -8.11 12.85
C GLU A 47 13.60 -7.51 12.80
N VAL A 48 13.49 -6.31 12.22
CA VAL A 48 12.20 -5.68 11.94
C VAL A 48 11.74 -6.13 10.56
N LYS A 49 10.76 -7.04 10.51
CA LYS A 49 10.13 -7.49 9.26
C LYS A 49 8.83 -6.73 9.02
N ILE A 50 8.69 -6.12 7.85
CA ILE A 50 7.45 -5.52 7.39
C ILE A 50 6.74 -6.54 6.51
N SER A 51 5.56 -6.99 6.95
CA SER A 51 4.70 -7.87 6.16
C SER A 51 3.69 -7.03 5.39
N THR A 52 3.66 -7.18 4.08
CA THR A 52 2.68 -6.52 3.21
C THR A 52 1.89 -7.57 2.44
N GLU A 53 0.59 -7.38 2.38
CA GLU A 53 -0.30 -8.20 1.57
C GLU A 53 -0.45 -7.57 0.18
N GLY A 54 -0.49 -8.42 -0.84
CA GLY A 54 -0.64 -7.99 -2.23
C GLY A 54 -1.36 -9.06 -3.03
N LYS A 55 -2.10 -8.63 -4.07
CA LYS A 55 -2.77 -9.54 -5.00
C LYS A 55 -1.89 -9.74 -6.23
N VAL A 56 -1.63 -10.99 -6.58
CA VAL A 56 -1.00 -11.34 -7.86
C VAL A 56 -2.01 -11.09 -8.97
N VAL A 57 -1.63 -10.24 -9.93
CA VAL A 57 -2.42 -9.93 -11.12
C VAL A 57 -1.61 -10.23 -12.38
N PRO A 58 -2.25 -10.63 -13.48
CA PRO A 58 -1.55 -10.84 -14.73
C PRO A 58 -0.91 -9.52 -15.20
N ARG A 59 0.29 -9.60 -15.78
CA ARG A 59 0.98 -8.44 -16.34
C ARG A 59 0.18 -7.80 -17.47
N GLU A 60 -0.44 -8.63 -18.30
CA GLU A 60 -1.29 -8.24 -19.42
C GLU A 60 -2.55 -9.11 -19.43
N TYR A 61 -3.70 -8.48 -19.66
CA TYR A 61 -4.98 -9.17 -19.79
C TYR A 61 -5.68 -8.63 -21.03
N THR A 62 -5.99 -9.51 -21.98
CA THR A 62 -6.64 -9.14 -23.24
C THR A 62 -7.85 -10.02 -23.46
N LYS A 63 -8.98 -9.39 -23.76
CA LYS A 63 -10.19 -10.09 -24.22
C LYS A 63 -10.10 -10.27 -25.73
N ILE A 64 -10.22 -11.51 -26.19
CA ILE A 64 -10.19 -11.85 -27.61
C ILE A 64 -11.62 -11.86 -28.14
N SER A 65 -11.83 -11.24 -29.30
CA SER A 65 -13.11 -11.20 -29.99
C SER A 65 -12.89 -11.15 -31.49
N PHE A 66 -13.86 -11.64 -32.25
CA PHE A 66 -13.85 -11.52 -33.70
C PHE A 66 -14.13 -10.09 -34.14
N LYS A 67 -13.48 -9.65 -35.22
CA LYS A 67 -13.68 -8.32 -35.82
C LYS A 67 -14.87 -8.28 -36.79
N SER A 68 -15.23 -9.42 -37.35
CA SER A 68 -16.34 -9.61 -38.26
C SER A 68 -17.32 -10.62 -37.68
N LEU A 69 -18.57 -10.55 -38.14
CA LEU A 69 -19.57 -11.57 -37.91
C LEU A 69 -19.32 -12.74 -38.87
N GLY A 70 -19.55 -13.96 -38.40
CA GLY A 70 -19.38 -15.17 -39.19
C GLY A 70 -19.61 -16.42 -38.34
N GLU A 71 -19.70 -17.56 -39.02
CA GLU A 71 -19.77 -18.87 -38.36
C GLU A 71 -18.38 -19.32 -37.88
N ILE A 72 -18.30 -19.97 -36.73
CA ILE A 72 -17.02 -20.46 -36.20
C ILE A 72 -16.72 -21.82 -36.82
N LEU A 73 -15.59 -21.92 -37.53
CA LEU A 73 -15.12 -23.18 -38.11
C LEU A 73 -14.32 -24.02 -37.09
N SER A 74 -13.53 -23.35 -36.25
CA SER A 74 -12.74 -24.02 -35.21
C SER A 74 -12.37 -23.07 -34.09
N ILE A 75 -12.16 -23.63 -32.89
CA ILE A 75 -11.69 -22.95 -31.69
C ILE A 75 -10.69 -23.87 -30.98
N ALA A 76 -9.65 -23.28 -30.41
CA ALA A 76 -8.64 -24.01 -29.65
C ALA A 76 -9.17 -24.44 -28.28
N GLU A 77 -8.50 -25.41 -27.66
CA GLU A 77 -8.95 -25.99 -26.39
C GLU A 77 -8.66 -25.07 -25.20
N GLU A 78 -9.48 -25.17 -24.16
CA GLU A 78 -9.30 -24.40 -22.94
C GLU A 78 -8.05 -24.86 -22.18
N GLY A 79 -7.26 -23.90 -21.69
CA GLY A 79 -6.07 -24.17 -20.88
C GLY A 79 -4.77 -24.35 -21.69
N GLU A 80 -4.83 -24.26 -23.02
CA GLU A 80 -3.65 -24.30 -23.87
C GLU A 80 -2.81 -23.01 -23.81
N LEU A 81 -1.53 -23.14 -24.12
CA LEU A 81 -0.57 -22.03 -24.18
C LEU A 81 -0.26 -21.70 -25.63
N PHE A 82 -0.43 -20.44 -26.00
CA PHE A 82 -0.23 -19.95 -27.35
C PHE A 82 0.84 -18.86 -27.40
N LYS A 83 1.47 -18.72 -28.57
CA LYS A 83 2.37 -17.60 -28.85
C LYS A 83 1.62 -16.47 -29.56
N LYS A 84 2.17 -15.26 -29.47
CA LYS A 84 1.63 -14.11 -30.21
C LYS A 84 1.62 -14.40 -31.71
N GLY A 85 0.45 -14.25 -32.33
CA GLY A 85 0.24 -14.49 -33.76
C GLY A 85 -0.24 -15.89 -34.10
N GLU A 86 -0.35 -16.78 -33.11
CA GLU A 86 -0.93 -18.11 -33.30
C GLU A 86 -2.44 -18.03 -33.46
N VAL A 87 -2.97 -18.87 -34.35
CA VAL A 87 -4.40 -18.89 -34.68
C VAL A 87 -5.12 -19.80 -33.70
N ILE A 88 -5.89 -19.19 -32.79
CA ILE A 88 -6.67 -19.90 -31.76
C ILE A 88 -8.13 -20.11 -32.14
N ALA A 89 -8.62 -19.45 -33.18
CA ALA A 89 -9.96 -19.63 -33.70
C ALA A 89 -10.02 -19.21 -35.18
N LYS A 90 -10.86 -19.88 -35.95
CA LYS A 90 -11.10 -19.57 -37.36
C LYS A 90 -12.59 -19.40 -37.62
N LEU A 91 -12.95 -18.37 -38.36
CA LEU A 91 -14.28 -18.20 -38.91
C LEU A 91 -14.38 -18.89 -40.27
N ASP A 92 -15.60 -19.21 -40.69
CA ASP A 92 -15.85 -19.53 -42.09
C ASP A 92 -15.61 -18.29 -42.96
N GLU A 93 -14.80 -18.46 -43.99
CA GLU A 93 -14.32 -17.40 -44.87
C GLU A 93 -14.90 -17.52 -46.28
N LYS A 94 -15.81 -18.45 -46.55
CA LYS A 94 -16.28 -18.72 -47.92
C LYS A 94 -16.79 -17.46 -48.62
N ASP A 95 -17.75 -16.76 -48.02
CA ASP A 95 -18.32 -15.54 -48.60
C ASP A 95 -17.27 -14.43 -48.78
N PHE A 96 -16.31 -14.34 -47.86
CA PHE A 96 -15.22 -13.37 -47.94
C PHE A 96 -14.23 -13.71 -49.06
N LYS A 97 -13.97 -14.99 -49.31
CA LYS A 97 -13.11 -15.46 -50.40
C LYS A 97 -13.75 -15.20 -51.76
N ASP A 98 -15.03 -15.51 -51.90
CA ASP A 98 -15.79 -15.28 -53.13
C ASP A 98 -15.83 -13.77 -53.47
N GLN A 99 -16.07 -12.91 -52.48
CA GLN A 99 -16.01 -11.46 -52.65
C GLN A 99 -14.62 -10.95 -53.03
N LEU A 100 -13.57 -11.51 -52.39
CA LEU A 100 -12.19 -11.16 -52.70
C LEU A 100 -11.81 -11.56 -54.14
N GLU A 101 -12.25 -12.72 -54.60
CA GLU A 101 -12.01 -13.20 -55.97
C GLU A 101 -12.71 -12.32 -57.01
N LEU A 102 -13.97 -11.95 -56.76
CA LEU A 102 -14.70 -11.03 -57.62
C LEU A 102 -14.00 -9.66 -57.71
N ALA A 103 -13.56 -9.12 -56.57
CA ALA A 103 -12.85 -7.84 -56.52
C ALA A 103 -11.52 -7.90 -57.30
N LYS A 104 -10.76 -9.00 -57.18
CA LYS A 104 -9.51 -9.20 -57.93
C LYS A 104 -9.75 -9.29 -59.44
N THR A 105 -10.79 -10.01 -59.86
CA THR A 105 -11.16 -10.12 -61.28
C THR A 105 -11.56 -8.76 -61.85
N THR A 106 -12.30 -7.97 -61.08
CA THR A 106 -12.69 -6.61 -61.47
C THR A 106 -11.48 -5.70 -61.59
N LEU A 107 -10.52 -5.81 -60.66
CA LEU A 107 -9.26 -5.05 -60.72
C LEU A 107 -8.45 -5.43 -61.95
N ASP A 108 -8.26 -6.72 -62.22
CA ASP A 108 -7.50 -7.21 -63.39
C ASP A 108 -8.12 -6.71 -64.71
N LEU A 109 -9.46 -6.77 -64.83
CA LEU A 109 -10.15 -6.22 -66.00
C LEU A 109 -9.89 -4.72 -66.17
N ALA A 110 -10.00 -3.94 -65.09
CA ALA A 110 -9.76 -2.49 -65.14
C ALA A 110 -8.29 -2.15 -65.48
N GLU A 111 -7.33 -2.93 -64.97
CA GLU A 111 -5.91 -2.78 -65.30
C GLU A 111 -5.66 -3.07 -66.79
N LYS A 112 -6.30 -4.10 -67.34
CA LYS A 112 -6.23 -4.43 -68.77
C LYS A 112 -6.86 -3.34 -69.64
N GLU A 113 -8.00 -2.78 -69.23
CA GLU A 113 -8.64 -1.68 -69.95
C GLU A 113 -7.76 -0.41 -69.94
N LEU A 114 -7.11 -0.11 -68.81
CA LEU A 114 -6.17 1.01 -68.71
C LEU A 114 -4.96 0.81 -69.63
N GLU A 115 -4.34 -0.37 -69.61
CA GLU A 115 -3.22 -0.72 -70.49
C GLU A 115 -3.59 -0.54 -71.96
N MET A 116 -4.79 -1.00 -72.36
CA MET A 116 -5.29 -0.81 -73.72
C MET A 116 -5.51 0.66 -74.07
N ALA A 117 -6.01 1.47 -73.13
CA ALA A 117 -6.23 2.91 -73.33
C ALA A 117 -4.93 3.73 -73.41
N GLU A 118 -3.86 3.29 -72.74
CA GLU A 118 -2.53 3.92 -72.81
C GLU A 118 -1.77 3.58 -74.11
N LEU A 119 -2.11 2.47 -74.76
CA LEU A 119 -1.50 2.02 -76.02
C LEU A 119 -2.11 2.65 -77.27
N THR A 120 -3.29 3.28 -77.16
CA THR A 120 -3.99 3.98 -78.25
C THR A 120 -3.80 5.48 -78.20
#